data_AF-A0A848FHG3-F1
#
_entry.id   AF-A0A848FHG3-F1
#
_cell.length_a   1.000
_cell.length_b   1.000
_cell.length_c   1.000
_cell.angle_alpha   90.00
_cell.angle_beta   90.00
_cell.angle_gamma   90.00
#
_symmetry.space_group_name_H-M   'P 1'
#
loop_
_entity.id
_entity.type
_entity.pdbx_description
1 polymer ?
#
loop_
_entity_poly.entity_id
_entity_poly.type
_entity_poly.pdbx_seq_one_letter_code
_entity_poly.pdbx_strand_id
1 'polypeptide(L)'
;MKLNLIGGAWVEGAGVCQNINPSDTRDVVGEYAQADAAQARQAIAAAHAAAPAWGLSTPQQRFDILDAAGSEILARKAELGDLLAREEG
;
A
#
# COMPACT_ATOMS: atom_id res chain seq x y z
N MET A 1 12.83 4.78 -2.65
CA MET A 1 12.02 3.80 -3.41
C MET A 1 11.19 2.94 -2.46
N LYS A 2 9.86 2.98 -2.59
CA LYS A 2 8.91 2.12 -1.88
C LYS A 2 8.70 0.83 -2.69
N LEU A 3 8.80 -0.31 -2.03
CA LEU A 3 8.72 -1.64 -2.66
C LEU A 3 7.25 -2.12 -2.75
N ASN A 4 7.01 -3.16 -3.55
CA ASN A 4 5.70 -3.82 -3.59
C ASN A 4 5.55 -4.71 -2.35
N LEU A 5 4.39 -4.69 -1.68
CA LEU A 5 4.10 -5.65 -0.60
C LEU A 5 3.30 -6.83 -1.17
N ILE A 6 3.92 -8.01 -1.28
CA ILE A 6 3.31 -9.23 -1.85
C ILE A 6 3.43 -10.35 -0.81
N GLY A 7 2.30 -10.91 -0.38
CA GLY A 7 2.27 -12.03 0.57
C GLY A 7 2.95 -11.75 1.92
N GLY A 8 2.95 -10.49 2.36
CA GLY A 8 3.60 -10.07 3.61
C GLY A 8 5.09 -9.75 3.48
N ALA A 9 5.68 -9.82 2.28
CA ALA A 9 7.06 -9.46 2.03
C ALA A 9 7.17 -8.24 1.10
N TRP A 10 8.16 -7.37 1.37
CA TRP A 10 8.53 -6.29 0.48
C TRP A 10 9.38 -6.84 -0.67
N VAL A 11 8.98 -6.56 -1.91
CA VAL A 11 9.54 -7.10 -3.15
C VAL A 11 9.91 -5.96 -4.10
N GLU A 12 11.11 -6.02 -4.68
CA GLU A 12 11.54 -5.09 -5.73
C GLU A 12 10.67 -5.21 -6.98
N GLY A 13 10.33 -4.08 -7.60
CA GLY A 13 9.56 -4.04 -8.84
C GLY A 13 10.41 -4.33 -10.07
N ALA A 14 9.74 -4.57 -11.20
CA ALA A 14 10.39 -4.65 -12.51
C ALA A 14 10.76 -3.26 -13.07
N GLY A 15 10.24 -2.19 -12.46
CA GLY A 15 10.55 -0.80 -12.79
C GLY A 15 10.25 0.12 -11.62
N VAL A 16 10.37 1.42 -11.86
CA VAL A 16 10.10 2.48 -10.88
C VAL A 16 9.22 3.53 -11.54
N CYS A 17 8.20 3.99 -10.80
CA CYS A 17 7.37 5.12 -11.17
C CYS A 17 7.56 6.25 -10.15
N GLN A 18 7.77 7.47 -10.64
CA GLN A 18 7.83 8.66 -9.78
C GLN A 18 6.42 9.23 -9.60
N ASN A 19 6.04 9.49 -8.36
CA ASN A 19 4.87 10.30 -8.03
C ASN A 19 5.31 11.76 -7.96
N ILE A 20 4.79 12.60 -8.85
CA ILE A 20 5.20 13.99 -9.02
C ILE A 20 4.03 14.88 -8.65
N ASN A 21 4.30 15.88 -7.83
CA ASN A 21 3.29 16.84 -7.39
C ASN A 21 2.73 17.62 -8.60
N PRO A 22 1.39 17.63 -8.81
CA PRO A 22 0.79 18.33 -9.95
C PRO A 22 0.89 19.85 -9.83
N SER A 23 1.03 20.39 -8.61
CA SER A 23 1.14 21.82 -8.32
C SER A 23 2.57 22.36 -8.40
N ASP A 24 3.59 21.49 -8.26
CA ASP A 24 5.00 21.80 -8.55
C ASP A 24 5.72 20.57 -9.12
N THR A 25 5.89 20.51 -10.44
CA THR A 25 6.44 19.34 -11.13
C THR A 25 7.92 19.07 -10.85
N ARG A 26 8.59 19.93 -10.08
CA ARG A 26 9.95 19.70 -9.58
C ARG A 26 9.96 18.95 -8.25
N ASP A 27 8.81 18.88 -7.57
CA ASP A 27 8.63 18.12 -6.33
C ASP A 27 8.27 16.67 -6.64
N VAL A 28 9.25 15.77 -6.46
CA VAL A 28 9.03 14.32 -6.50
C VAL A 28 8.59 13.87 -5.11
N VAL A 29 7.30 13.56 -4.98
CA VAL A 29 6.69 13.14 -3.72
C VAL A 29 7.20 11.76 -3.28
N GLY A 30 7.46 10.88 -4.24
CA GLY A 30 8.06 9.58 -3.96
C GLY A 30 8.33 8.74 -5.19
N GLU A 31 9.05 7.64 -4.99
CA GLU A 31 9.34 6.65 -6.03
C GLU A 31 8.81 5.29 -5.60
N TYR A 32 8.03 4.65 -6.45
CA TYR A 32 7.32 3.42 -6.16
C TYR A 32 7.71 2.33 -7.16
N ALA A 33 7.89 1.10 -6.67
CA ALA A 33 8.11 -0.07 -7.49
C ALA A 33 6.91 -0.30 -8.43
N GLN A 34 7.20 -0.53 -9.71
CA GLN A 34 6.19 -0.93 -10.70
C GLN A 34 6.21 -2.44 -10.85
N ALA A 35 5.06 -3.08 -10.63
CA ALA A 35 4.89 -4.51 -10.80
C ALA A 35 4.79 -4.91 -12.28
N ASP A 36 5.34 -6.07 -12.64
CA ASP A 36 5.09 -6.71 -13.93
C ASP A 36 3.96 -7.77 -13.84
N ALA A 37 3.69 -8.43 -14.97
CA ALA A 37 2.69 -9.49 -15.04
C ALA A 37 3.03 -10.71 -14.16
N ALA A 38 4.30 -10.99 -13.89
CA ALA A 38 4.71 -12.09 -13.03
C ALA A 38 4.43 -11.77 -11.56
N GLN A 39 4.75 -10.56 -11.13
CA GLN A 39 4.45 -10.07 -9.78
C GLN A 39 2.95 -9.95 -9.53
N ALA A 40 2.17 -9.54 -10.55
CA ALA A 40 0.71 -9.57 -10.47
C ALA A 40 0.20 -11.00 -10.19
N ARG A 41 0.74 -12.02 -10.90
CA ARG A 41 0.39 -13.43 -10.64
C ARG A 41 0.83 -13.90 -9.25
N GLN A 42 1.99 -13.46 -8.76
CA GLN A 42 2.45 -13.76 -7.40
C GLN A 42 1.50 -13.18 -6.34
N ALA A 43 1.07 -11.93 -6.51
CA ALA A 43 0.10 -11.29 -5.62
C ALA A 43 -1.26 -12.01 -5.62
N ILE A 44 -1.76 -12.42 -6.79
CA ILE A 44 -2.97 -13.21 -6.93
C ILE A 44 -2.83 -14.55 -6.19
N ALA A 45 -1.72 -15.27 -6.39
CA ALA A 45 -1.47 -16.54 -5.72
C ALA A 45 -1.39 -16.39 -4.20
N ALA A 46 -0.71 -15.36 -3.70
CA ALA A 46 -0.62 -15.06 -2.28
C ALA A 46 -1.98 -14.73 -1.66
N ALA A 47 -2.81 -13.94 -2.35
CA ALA A 47 -4.17 -13.65 -1.93
C ALA A 47 -5.04 -14.91 -1.87
N HIS A 48 -4.97 -15.77 -2.90
CA HIS A 48 -5.68 -17.06 -2.90
C HIS A 48 -5.24 -17.99 -1.77
N ALA A 49 -3.93 -18.02 -1.45
CA ALA A 49 -3.42 -18.82 -0.35
C ALA A 49 -3.90 -18.31 1.03
N ALA A 50 -4.02 -16.98 1.19
CA ALA A 50 -4.49 -16.37 2.44
C ALA A 50 -6.03 -16.44 2.60
N ALA A 51 -6.78 -16.47 1.51
CA ALA A 51 -8.24 -16.35 1.51
C ALA A 51 -8.98 -17.36 2.41
N PRO A 52 -8.62 -18.66 2.49
CA PRO A 52 -9.33 -19.59 3.37
C PRO A 52 -9.17 -19.25 4.85
N ALA A 53 -7.95 -18.96 5.30
CA ALA A 53 -7.68 -18.60 6.69
C ALA A 53 -8.33 -17.25 7.05
N TRP A 54 -8.25 -16.28 6.14
CA TRP A 54 -8.93 -15.00 6.31
C TRP A 54 -10.46 -15.13 6.34
N GLY A 55 -11.04 -15.95 5.47
CA GLY A 55 -12.48 -16.20 5.41
C GLY A 55 -13.03 -16.86 6.67
N LEU A 56 -12.21 -17.65 7.36
CA LEU A 56 -12.54 -18.27 8.64
C LEU A 56 -12.29 -17.35 9.86
N SER A 57 -11.80 -16.13 9.65
CA SER A 57 -11.62 -15.17 10.75
C SER A 57 -12.96 -14.81 11.41
N THR A 58 -12.90 -14.47 12.70
CA THR A 58 -14.08 -14.00 13.43
C THR A 58 -14.38 -12.53 13.11
N PRO A 59 -15.62 -12.07 13.31
CA PRO A 59 -15.94 -10.65 13.22
C PRO A 59 -15.07 -9.79 14.15
N GLN A 60 -14.75 -10.27 15.36
CA GLN A 60 -13.89 -9.55 16.31
C GLN A 60 -12.47 -9.37 15.78
N GLN A 61 -11.86 -10.42 15.23
CA GLN A 61 -10.51 -10.31 14.64
C GLN A 61 -10.47 -9.29 13.51
N ARG A 62 -11.50 -9.25 12.66
CA ARG A 62 -11.60 -8.25 11.59
C ARG A 62 -11.82 -6.84 12.14
N PHE A 63 -12.63 -6.70 13.20
CA PHE A 63 -12.83 -5.44 13.89
C PHE A 63 -11.50 -4.92 14.47
N ASP A 64 -10.77 -5.75 15.21
CA ASP A 64 -9.50 -5.35 15.86
C ASP A 64 -8.48 -4.84 14.83
N ILE A 65 -8.40 -5.50 13.67
CA ILE A 65 -7.50 -5.08 12.57
C ILE A 65 -7.93 -3.71 12.00
N LEU A 66 -9.23 -3.52 11.77
CA LEU A 66 -9.75 -2.26 11.22
C LEU A 66 -9.65 -1.11 12.23
N ASP A 67 -9.89 -1.36 13.51
CA ASP A 67 -9.77 -0.38 14.59
C ASP A 67 -8.31 0.07 14.77
N ALA A 68 -7.36 -0.88 14.74
CA ALA A 68 -5.93 -0.57 14.78
C ALA A 68 -5.49 0.25 13.56
N ALA A 69 -5.92 -0.12 12.35
CA ALA A 69 -5.62 0.64 11.14
C ALA A 69 -6.22 2.06 11.17
N GLY A 70 -7.47 2.19 11.62
CA GLY A 70 -8.13 3.49 11.77
C GLY A 70 -7.44 4.38 12.80
N SER A 71 -7.06 3.81 13.94
CA SER A 71 -6.32 4.51 15.00
C SER A 71 -4.97 5.04 14.49
N GLU A 72 -4.23 4.24 13.74
CA GLU A 72 -2.95 4.64 13.14
C GLU A 72 -3.12 5.78 12.12
N ILE A 73 -4.13 5.70 11.25
CA ILE A 73 -4.45 6.78 10.31
C ILE A 73 -4.77 8.08 11.04
N LEU A 74 -5.58 8.02 12.10
CA LEU A 74 -5.95 9.20 12.90
C LEU A 74 -4.73 9.79 13.62
N ALA A 75 -3.85 8.95 14.15
CA ALA A 75 -2.61 9.37 14.80
C ALA A 75 -1.69 10.11 13.83
N ARG A 76 -1.68 9.74 12.55
CA ARG A 76 -0.83 10.30 11.49
C ARG A 76 -1.55 11.25 10.53
N LYS A 77 -2.74 11.72 10.88
CA LYS A 77 -3.61 12.52 9.98
C LYS A 77 -2.92 13.75 9.37
N ALA A 78 -2.03 14.41 10.10
CA ALA A 78 -1.35 15.62 9.63
C ALA A 78 -0.31 15.27 8.55
N GLU A 79 0.50 14.24 8.80
CA GLU A 79 1.48 13.70 7.85
C GLU A 79 0.79 13.18 6.58
N LEU A 80 -0.26 12.36 6.75
CA LEU A 80 -1.00 11.79 5.63
C LEU A 80 -1.77 12.86 4.84
N GLY A 81 -2.26 13.90 5.49
CA GLY A 81 -2.93 15.03 4.85
C GLY A 81 -1.98 15.86 3.99
N ASP A 82 -0.77 16.15 4.50
CA ASP A 82 0.28 16.82 3.72
C ASP A 82 0.70 15.98 2.50
N LEU A 83 0.91 14.68 2.71
CA LEU A 83 1.24 13.76 1.63
C LEU A 83 0.16 13.75 0.54
N LEU A 84 -1.11 13.61 0.92
CA LEU A 84 -2.24 13.61 -0.02
C LEU A 84 -2.32 14.91 -0.82
N ALA A 85 -2.18 16.06 -0.17
CA ALA A 85 -2.19 17.37 -0.84
C ALA A 85 -1.04 17.49 -1.86
N ARG A 86 0.14 16.93 -1.54
CA ARG A 86 1.27 16.92 -2.47
C ARG A 86 1.10 15.94 -3.62
N GLU A 87 0.46 14.79 -3.42
CA GLU A 87 0.25 13.79 -4.48
C GLU A 87 -0.85 14.22 -5.47
N GLU A 88 -1.92 14.88 -5.01
CA GLU A 88 -3.13 15.13 -5.82
C GLU A 88 -3.39 16.62 -6.14
N GLY A 89 -2.77 17.56 -5.42
CA GLY A 89 -2.95 19.02 -5.57
C GLY A 89 -3.97 19.63 -4.62
#